data_AF-A0A960U9K5-F1
#
_entry.id   AF-A0A960U9K5-F1
#
_cell.length_a   1.000
_cell.length_b   1.000
_cell.length_c   1.000
_cell.angle_alpha   90.00
_cell.angle_beta   90.00
_cell.angle_gamma   90.00
#
_symmetry.space_group_name_H-M   'P 1'
#
loop_
_entity.id
_entity.type
_entity.pdbx_description
1 polymer ?
#
loop_
_entity_poly.entity_id
_entity_poly.type
_entity_poly.pdbx_seq_one_letter_code
_entity_poly.pdbx_strand_id
1 'polypeptide(L)'
;PIPEDLLPSIRIQMGQRDGDEYFLVGRKNSQLHPKTIEKILIKTQKKLGIRVTLTKIRQTVINNLIGLGWGLKAIRKFLGHARMRTIKKIIEEKNLNPPRFY
;
A
#
# COMPACT_ATOMS: atom_id res chain seq x y z
N PRO A 1 -11.65 5.70 5.46
CA PRO A 1 -12.67 5.38 4.43
C PRO A 1 -11.96 4.75 3.23
N ILE A 2 -12.63 3.83 2.54
CA ILE A 2 -12.13 3.23 1.29
C ILE A 2 -12.60 4.13 0.12
N PRO A 3 -11.73 4.55 -0.81
CA PRO A 3 -12.11 5.31 -1.99
C PRO A 3 -13.17 4.60 -2.85
N GLU A 4 -14.13 5.34 -3.39
CA GLU A 4 -15.23 4.80 -4.21
C GLU A 4 -14.71 4.06 -5.45
N ASP A 5 -13.65 4.58 -6.07
CA ASP A 5 -13.01 3.99 -7.25
C ASP A 5 -12.43 2.59 -7.00
N LEU A 6 -12.21 2.21 -5.74
CA LEU A 6 -11.75 0.86 -5.37
C LEU A 6 -12.90 -0.13 -5.17
N LEU A 7 -14.14 0.34 -5.01
CA LEU A 7 -15.29 -0.52 -4.72
C LEU A 7 -15.56 -1.55 -5.83
N PRO A 8 -15.45 -1.23 -7.14
CA PRO A 8 -15.61 -2.23 -8.20
C PRO A 8 -14.59 -3.38 -8.08
N SER A 9 -13.33 -3.05 -7.86
CA SER A 9 -12.25 -4.03 -7.68
C SER A 9 -12.46 -4.90 -6.45
N ILE A 10 -12.94 -4.31 -5.35
CA ILE A 10 -13.28 -5.03 -4.13
C ILE A 10 -14.44 -6.00 -4.36
N ARG A 11 -15.49 -5.56 -5.08
CA ARG A 11 -16.64 -6.44 -5.42
C ARG A 11 -16.24 -7.64 -6.25
N ILE A 12 -15.38 -7.44 -7.26
CA ILE A 12 -14.84 -8.53 -8.07
C ILE A 12 -14.07 -9.51 -7.18
N GLN A 13 -13.19 -9.02 -6.30
CA GLN A 13 -12.44 -9.86 -5.37
C GLN A 13 -13.36 -10.65 -4.42
N MET A 14 -14.45 -10.05 -3.93
CA MET A 14 -15.44 -10.74 -3.09
C MET A 14 -16.23 -11.80 -3.84
N GLY A 15 -16.48 -11.63 -5.14
CA GLY A 15 -17.16 -12.64 -5.95
C GLY A 15 -16.28 -13.82 -6.36
N GLN A 16 -14.95 -13.68 -6.28
CA GLN A 16 -13.97 -14.69 -6.67
C GLN A 16 -13.41 -15.50 -5.49
N ARG A 17 -13.73 -15.12 -4.25
CA ARG A 17 -13.27 -15.85 -3.06
C ARG A 17 -14.24 -16.99 -2.76
N ASP A 18 -13.69 -18.16 -2.49
CA ASP A 18 -14.44 -19.29 -1.95
C ASP A 18 -14.22 -19.33 -0.43
N GLY A 19 -15.15 -18.74 0.32
CA GLY A 19 -15.14 -18.71 1.79
C GLY A 19 -15.04 -17.31 2.40
N ASP A 20 -15.32 -17.23 3.70
CA ASP A 20 -15.53 -15.95 4.40
C ASP A 20 -14.37 -15.50 5.29
N GLU A 21 -13.33 -16.30 5.45
CA GLU A 21 -12.27 -16.06 6.46
C GLU A 21 -11.29 -14.95 6.07
N TYR A 22 -10.80 -14.91 4.82
CA TYR A 22 -9.81 -13.93 4.36
C TYR A 22 -10.28 -13.18 3.11
N PHE A 23 -10.03 -11.87 3.06
CA PHE A 23 -10.36 -11.04 1.89
C PHE A 23 -9.42 -11.33 0.69
N LEU A 24 -8.11 -11.43 0.96
CA LEU A 24 -7.11 -11.85 -0.02
C LEU A 24 -6.67 -13.28 0.29
N VAL A 25 -6.91 -14.18 -0.66
CA VAL A 25 -6.61 -15.61 -0.50
C VAL A 25 -5.41 -16.03 -1.33
N GLY A 26 -4.63 -16.96 -0.78
CA GLY A 26 -3.57 -17.69 -1.46
C GLY A 26 -4.10 -18.95 -2.14
N ARG A 27 -3.23 -19.95 -2.34
CA ARG A 27 -3.66 -21.24 -2.88
C ARG A 27 -4.58 -21.95 -1.89
N LYS A 28 -5.62 -22.64 -2.41
CA LYS A 28 -6.58 -23.42 -1.61
C LYS A 28 -7.29 -22.59 -0.52
N ASN A 29 -7.66 -21.34 -0.82
CA ASN A 29 -8.38 -20.43 0.09
C ASN A 29 -7.66 -20.14 1.42
N SER A 30 -6.34 -20.37 1.48
CA SER A 30 -5.54 -20.07 2.67
C SER A 30 -5.18 -18.59 2.77
N GLN A 31 -4.76 -18.15 3.95
CA GLN A 31 -4.25 -16.80 4.16
C GLN A 31 -3.10 -16.49 3.19
N LEU A 32 -3.17 -15.34 2.52
CA LEU A 32 -2.09 -14.90 1.64
C LEU A 32 -0.80 -14.61 2.44
N HIS A 33 0.25 -15.39 2.19
CA HIS A 33 1.54 -15.17 2.83
C HIS A 33 2.16 -13.82 2.39
N PRO A 34 2.78 -13.03 3.29
CA PRO A 34 3.37 -11.72 2.96
C PRO A 34 4.36 -11.76 1.77
N LYS A 35 5.19 -12.80 1.70
CA LYS A 35 6.11 -13.06 0.58
C LYS A 35 5.41 -13.14 -0.79
N THR A 36 4.14 -13.52 -0.83
CA THR A 36 3.35 -13.53 -2.08
C THR A 36 3.02 -12.10 -2.51
N ILE A 37 2.67 -11.22 -1.57
CA ILE A 37 2.46 -9.79 -1.84
C ILE A 37 3.76 -9.17 -2.37
N GLU A 38 4.90 -9.45 -1.75
CA GLU A 38 6.20 -8.98 -2.24
C GLU A 38 6.49 -9.42 -3.68
N LYS A 39 6.22 -10.69 -4.01
CA LYS A 39 6.36 -11.20 -5.39
C LYS A 39 5.46 -10.47 -6.37
N ILE A 40 4.22 -10.12 -5.98
CA ILE A 40 3.30 -9.34 -6.82
C ILE A 40 3.89 -7.94 -7.08
N LEU A 41 4.46 -7.29 -6.06
CA LEU A 41 5.10 -5.99 -6.23
C LEU A 41 6.34 -6.06 -7.12
N ILE A 42 7.18 -7.10 -6.98
CA ILE A 42 8.34 -7.31 -7.85
C ILE A 42 7.92 -7.47 -9.31
N LYS A 43 6.87 -8.27 -9.59
CA LYS A 43 6.33 -8.42 -10.95
C LYS A 43 5.82 -7.09 -11.49
N THR A 44 5.14 -6.32 -10.67
CA THR A 44 4.62 -4.99 -11.03
C THR A 44 5.74 -4.01 -11.35
N GLN A 45 6.78 -3.97 -10.52
CA GLN A 45 8.00 -3.19 -10.77
C GLN A 45 8.66 -3.57 -12.09
N LYS A 46 8.83 -4.87 -12.38
CA LYS A 46 9.39 -5.32 -13.67
C LYS A 46 8.54 -4.88 -14.87
N LYS A 47 7.22 -4.95 -14.74
CA LYS A 47 6.27 -4.55 -15.80
C LYS A 47 6.29 -3.04 -16.06
N LEU A 48 6.40 -2.24 -15.01
CA LEU A 48 6.30 -0.78 -15.09
C LEU A 48 7.64 -0.05 -15.20
N GLY A 49 8.77 -0.75 -14.97
CA GLY A 49 10.10 -0.13 -14.97
C GLY A 49 10.35 0.84 -13.81
N ILE A 50 9.49 0.85 -12.78
CA ILE A 50 9.59 1.75 -11.63
C ILE A 50 9.73 0.96 -10.33
N ARG A 51 10.42 1.55 -9.35
CA ARG A 51 10.58 0.93 -8.02
C ARG A 51 9.23 0.93 -7.28
N VAL A 52 8.68 -0.26 -7.03
CA VAL A 52 7.43 -0.43 -6.27
C VAL A 52 7.71 -1.23 -5.00
N THR A 53 7.58 -0.58 -3.85
CA THR A 53 7.68 -1.23 -2.53
C THR A 53 6.51 -0.79 -1.65
N LEU A 54 6.15 -1.60 -0.64
CA LEU A 54 5.09 -1.22 0.32
C LEU A 54 5.37 0.12 1.00
N THR A 55 6.64 0.38 1.35
CA THR A 55 7.05 1.67 1.94
C THR A 55 6.83 2.82 0.97
N LYS A 56 7.16 2.65 -0.31
CA LYS A 56 6.93 3.68 -1.34
C LYS A 56 5.44 3.92 -1.59
N ILE A 57 4.63 2.86 -1.66
CA ILE A 57 3.17 3.00 -1.78
C ILE A 57 2.61 3.79 -0.59
N ARG A 58 3.03 3.45 0.65
CA ARG A 58 2.62 4.17 1.86
C ARG A 58 3.07 5.63 1.85
N GLN A 59 4.30 5.89 1.38
CA GLN A 59 4.82 7.24 1.20
C GLN A 59 3.97 8.04 0.21
N THR A 60 3.62 7.46 -0.94
CA THR A 60 2.74 8.09 -1.93
C THR A 60 1.36 8.42 -1.34
N VAL A 61 0.76 7.50 -0.58
CA VAL A 61 -0.53 7.75 0.11
C VAL A 61 -0.41 8.93 1.08
N ILE A 62 0.65 8.96 1.91
CA ILE A 62 0.88 10.07 2.85
C ILE A 62 1.02 11.40 2.10
N ASN A 63 1.83 11.44 1.05
CA ASN A 63 2.07 12.66 0.28
C ASN A 63 0.78 13.16 -0.40
N ASN A 64 -0.06 12.25 -0.92
CA ASN A 64 -1.34 12.62 -1.50
C ASN A 64 -2.27 13.20 -0.42
N LEU A 65 -2.34 12.59 0.77
CA LEU A 65 -3.15 13.13 1.87
C LEU A 65 -2.67 14.52 2.30
N ILE A 66 -1.35 14.75 2.36
CA ILE A 66 -0.77 16.08 2.62
C ILE A 66 -1.18 17.07 1.52
N GLY A 67 -1.08 16.66 0.25
CA GLY A 67 -1.49 17.47 -0.91
C GLY A 67 -2.97 17.84 -0.89
N LEU A 68 -3.83 17.00 -0.31
CA LEU A 68 -5.25 17.26 -0.06
C LEU A 68 -5.49 18.09 1.22
N GLY A 69 -4.45 18.64 1.84
CA GLY A 69 -4.54 19.52 3.01
C GLY A 69 -4.68 18.80 4.35
N TRP A 70 -4.48 17.48 4.42
CA TRP A 70 -4.59 16.76 5.69
C TRP A 70 -3.41 17.08 6.61
N GLY A 71 -3.71 17.43 7.87
CA GLY A 71 -2.70 17.60 8.89
C GLY A 71 -2.03 16.27 9.29
N LEU A 72 -0.72 16.30 9.60
CA LEU A 72 0.05 15.10 9.95
C LEU A 72 -0.54 14.30 11.13
N LYS A 73 -1.20 14.96 12.09
CA LYS A 73 -1.90 14.28 13.20
C LYS A 73 -3.08 13.45 12.70
N ALA A 74 -3.86 13.97 11.75
CA ALA A 74 -4.99 13.26 11.15
C ALA A 74 -4.50 12.07 10.31
N ILE A 75 -3.45 12.28 9.50
CA ILE A 75 -2.81 11.20 8.72
C ILE A 75 -2.27 10.10 9.62
N ARG A 76 -1.58 10.47 10.71
CA ARG A 76 -1.06 9.50 11.70
C ARG A 76 -2.20 8.65 12.29
N LYS A 77 -3.30 9.29 12.69
CA LYS A 77 -4.48 8.60 13.25
C LYS A 77 -5.12 7.69 12.20
N PHE A 78 -5.26 8.17 10.98
CA PHE A 78 -5.83 7.41 9.86
C PHE A 78 -5.02 6.15 9.53
N LEU A 79 -3.69 6.24 9.52
CA LEU A 79 -2.80 5.11 9.25
C LEU A 79 -2.54 4.20 10.46
N GLY A 80 -3.13 4.52 11.63
CA GLY A 80 -2.99 3.69 12.84
C GLY A 80 -1.60 3.72 13.48
N HIS A 81 -0.78 4.73 13.21
CA HIS A 81 0.56 4.81 13.79
C HIS A 81 0.53 5.41 15.20
N ALA A 82 1.13 4.71 16.17
CA ALA A 82 1.22 5.20 17.55
C ALA A 82 2.06 6.49 17.67
N ARG A 83 3.19 6.58 16.95
CA ARG A 83 4.18 7.67 17.09
C ARG A 83 4.27 8.54 15.84
N MET A 84 4.43 9.84 16.03
CA MET A 84 4.63 10.80 14.93
C MET A 84 5.96 10.58 14.18
N ARG A 85 6.99 10.09 14.88
CA ARG A 85 8.30 9.77 14.29
C ARG A 85 8.20 8.80 13.12
N THR A 86 7.25 7.86 13.14
CA THR A 86 7.04 6.89 12.06
C THR A 86 6.57 7.57 10.78
N ILE A 87 5.62 8.51 10.88
CA ILE A 87 5.16 9.30 9.73
C ILE A 87 6.29 10.17 9.19
N LYS A 88 7.02 10.87 10.08
CA LYS A 88 8.17 11.71 9.69
C LYS A 88 9.23 10.91 8.95
N LYS A 89 9.60 9.72 9.45
CA LYS A 89 10.56 8.82 8.78
C LYS A 89 10.12 8.46 7.36
N ILE A 90 8.85 8.12 7.16
CA ILE A 90 8.33 7.75 5.84
C ILE A 90 8.36 8.95 4.88
N ILE A 91 8.14 10.17 5.39
CA ILE A 91 8.24 11.40 4.58
C ILE A 91 9.70 11.70 4.24
N GLU A 92 10.61 11.61 5.22
CA GLU A 92 12.04 11.93 5.10
C GLU A 92 12.82 11.00 4.14
N GLU A 93 12.36 9.75 3.95
CA GLU A 93 12.91 8.82 2.95
C GLU A 93 12.81 9.33 1.50
N LYS A 94 12.20 10.50 1.25
CA LYS A 94 12.24 11.25 -0.01
C LYS A 94 13.66 11.67 -0.41
N ASN A 95 14.56 11.89 0.55
CA ASN A 95 15.85 12.56 0.31
C ASN A 95 17.06 11.62 0.14
N LEU A 96 16.89 10.29 0.26
CA LEU A 96 18.02 9.36 0.31
C LEU A 96 18.23 8.51 -0.95
N ASN A 97 17.31 8.51 -1.91
CA ASN A 97 17.46 7.66 -3.11
C ASN A 97 16.75 8.27 -4.34
N PRO A 98 17.44 9.06 -5.18
CA PRO A 98 16.99 9.29 -6.54
C PRO A 98 16.89 7.94 -7.29
N PRO A 99 15.98 7.80 -8.27
CA PRO A 99 15.88 6.60 -9.08
C PRO A 99 17.23 6.36 -9.78
N ARG A 100 17.93 5.28 -9.37
CA ARG A 100 19.07 4.77 -10.13
C ARG A 100 18.49 3.91 -11.25
N PHE A 101 18.48 4.46 -12.46
CA PHE A 101 18.29 3.68 -13.67
C PHE A 101 19.63 2.96 -13.92
N TYR A 102 19.62 1.63 -13.80
CA TYR A 102 20.67 0.73 -14.27
C TYR A 102 20.08 -0.13 -15.38
#